data_AF-A0A9E3MHZ4-F1
#
_entry.id   AF-A0A9E3MHZ4-F1
#
_cell.length_a   1.000
_cell.length_b   1.000
_cell.length_c   1.000
_cell.angle_alpha   90.00
_cell.angle_beta   90.00
_cell.angle_gamma   90.00
#
_symmetry.space_group_name_H-M   'P 1'
#
loop_
_entity.id
_entity.type
_entity.pdbx_description
1 polymer ?
#
loop_
_entity_poly.entity_id
_entity_poly.type
_entity_poly.pdbx_seq_one_letter_code
_entity_poly.pdbx_strand_id
1 'polypeptide(L)'
;MSRDDSRRRTRVRLHARRTLRAAAAMLLAAAGACAAAGAPATPAASLPLAVDRLVVQGFEAPQEALAGLRALQAATPGTPDNTRALLVGFGLVAADSHLAAETAEAAKALRDLAATVGPIAEADAHLVNADLEFEGMKEENGNVEARAAVAG
;
A
#
# COMPACT_ATOMS: atom_id res chain seq x y z
N MET A 1 0.71 -1.09 -31.86
CA MET A 1 1.46 -1.55 -30.68
C MET A 1 1.37 -3.07 -30.63
N SER A 2 2.50 -3.77 -30.66
CA SER A 2 2.54 -5.23 -30.86
C SER A 2 2.27 -5.97 -29.54
N ARG A 3 1.42 -7.00 -29.56
CA ARG A 3 1.05 -7.82 -28.38
C ARG A 3 2.27 -8.48 -27.70
N ASP A 4 3.39 -8.59 -28.40
CA ASP A 4 4.65 -9.12 -27.88
C ASP A 4 5.39 -8.16 -26.92
N ASP A 5 5.23 -6.85 -27.08
CA ASP A 5 5.87 -5.87 -26.16
C ASP A 5 5.23 -5.91 -24.77
N SER A 6 3.92 -6.15 -24.70
CA SER A 6 3.19 -6.25 -23.43
C SER A 6 3.63 -7.48 -22.63
N ARG A 7 3.86 -8.61 -23.30
CA ARG A 7 4.29 -9.88 -22.67
C ARG A 7 5.75 -9.86 -22.21
N ARG A 8 6.62 -9.11 -22.90
CA ARG A 8 8.03 -8.95 -22.48
C ARG A 8 8.15 -8.13 -21.20
N ARG A 9 7.34 -7.07 -21.03
CA ARG A 9 7.39 -6.21 -19.82
C ARG A 9 6.90 -6.91 -18.55
N THR A 10 5.92 -7.82 -18.66
CA THR A 10 5.38 -8.57 -17.51
C THR A 10 6.38 -9.59 -16.97
N ARG A 11 7.15 -10.25 -17.84
CA ARG A 11 8.13 -11.28 -17.43
C ARG A 11 9.33 -10.72 -16.69
N VAL A 12 9.81 -9.52 -17.05
CA VAL A 12 10.95 -8.88 -16.39
C VAL A 12 10.62 -8.50 -14.93
N ARG A 13 9.38 -8.09 -14.64
CA ARG A 13 8.94 -7.74 -13.27
C ARG A 13 8.78 -8.95 -12.35
N LEU A 14 8.44 -10.12 -12.89
CA LEU A 14 8.30 -11.36 -12.11
C LEU A 14 9.66 -11.97 -11.71
N HIS A 15 10.72 -11.76 -12.49
CA HIS A 15 12.06 -12.25 -12.14
C HIS A 15 12.79 -11.34 -11.14
N ALA A 16 12.63 -10.02 -11.23
CA ALA A 16 13.17 -9.10 -10.22
C ALA A 16 12.54 -9.31 -8.82
N ARG A 17 11.27 -9.73 -8.76
CA ARG A 17 10.56 -10.05 -7.51
C ARG A 17 10.95 -11.41 -6.89
N ARG A 18 11.51 -12.33 -7.68
CA ARG A 18 11.92 -13.67 -7.19
C ARG A 18 13.33 -13.70 -6.61
N THR A 19 14.25 -12.86 -7.07
CA THR A 19 15.62 -12.83 -6.54
C THR A 19 15.74 -12.16 -5.18
N LEU A 20 14.80 -11.26 -4.82
CA LEU A 20 14.70 -10.70 -3.47
C LEU A 20 14.12 -11.67 -2.43
N ARG A 21 13.38 -12.70 -2.86
CA ARG A 21 12.79 -13.72 -1.97
C ARG A 21 13.80 -14.71 -1.37
N ALA A 22 15.03 -14.79 -1.88
CA ALA A 22 16.05 -15.69 -1.32
C ALA A 22 16.86 -15.08 -0.17
N ALA A 23 16.84 -13.75 0.01
CA ALA A 23 17.62 -13.08 1.06
C ALA A 23 16.86 -12.90 2.38
N ALA A 24 15.52 -12.93 2.37
CA ALA A 24 14.70 -12.64 3.55
C ALA A 24 14.49 -13.86 4.48
N ALA A 25 14.83 -15.07 4.05
CA ALA A 25 14.58 -16.31 4.81
C ALA A 25 15.65 -16.64 5.89
N MET A 26 16.65 -15.79 6.11
CA MET A 26 17.74 -16.04 7.09
C MET A 26 17.68 -15.19 8.38
N LEU A 27 16.60 -14.45 8.63
CA LEU A 27 16.52 -13.52 9.78
C LEU A 27 15.30 -13.73 10.69
N LEU A 28 14.72 -14.93 10.71
CA LEU A 28 13.52 -15.26 11.48
C LEU A 28 13.78 -16.23 12.66
N ALA A 29 14.87 -16.04 13.40
CA ALA A 29 15.25 -16.95 14.49
C ALA A 29 15.67 -16.28 15.82
N ALA A 30 15.29 -15.02 16.09
CA ALA A 30 15.63 -14.39 17.36
C ALA A 30 14.66 -13.27 17.78
N ALA A 31 13.46 -13.60 18.26
CA ALA A 31 12.66 -12.67 19.06
C ALA A 31 11.58 -13.41 19.87
N GLY A 32 12.02 -14.38 20.67
CA GLY A 32 11.23 -14.86 21.81
C GLY A 32 11.79 -14.26 23.10
N ALA A 33 10.87 -13.80 23.95
CA ALA A 33 11.00 -13.46 25.37
C ALA A 33 11.08 -11.96 25.76
N CYS A 34 10.28 -11.67 26.79
CA CYS A 34 10.32 -10.56 27.76
C CYS A 34 9.36 -9.37 27.56
N ALA A 35 8.17 -9.56 28.15
CA ALA A 35 7.53 -8.71 29.17
C ALA A 35 7.80 -7.19 29.22
N ALA A 36 6.68 -6.46 29.22
CA ALA A 36 6.39 -5.15 29.78
C ALA A 36 7.50 -4.46 30.61
N ALA A 37 8.08 -3.39 30.04
CA ALA A 37 8.52 -2.19 30.76
C ALA A 37 8.90 -1.11 29.73
N GLY A 38 8.25 0.05 29.78
CA GLY A 38 8.68 1.32 29.17
C GLY A 38 9.00 1.25 27.68
N ALA A 39 8.01 1.40 26.81
CA ALA A 39 8.27 1.69 25.42
C ALA A 39 9.08 3.01 25.33
N PRO A 40 10.34 2.99 24.85
CA PRO A 40 11.07 4.21 24.62
C PRO A 40 10.31 5.00 23.55
N ALA A 41 10.10 6.29 23.81
CA ALA A 41 9.58 7.23 22.82
C ALA A 41 10.36 7.04 21.53
N THR A 42 9.74 6.36 20.58
CA THR A 42 10.37 6.02 19.30
C THR A 42 10.46 7.36 18.58
N PRO A 43 11.67 7.86 18.30
CA PRO A 43 11.83 9.21 17.79
C PRO A 43 11.08 9.30 16.47
N ALA A 44 10.41 10.43 16.23
CA ALA A 44 9.63 10.73 15.02
C ALA A 44 10.37 10.46 13.69
N ALA A 45 11.68 10.22 13.74
CA ALA A 45 12.52 9.66 12.67
C ALA A 45 12.12 8.27 12.15
N SER A 46 11.19 7.53 12.77
CA SER A 46 10.78 6.20 12.29
C SER A 46 9.39 6.12 11.65
N LEU A 47 8.62 7.21 11.52
CA LEU A 47 7.26 7.12 10.97
C LEU A 47 7.24 6.58 9.52
N PRO A 48 8.03 7.11 8.56
CA PRO A 48 8.04 6.57 7.21
C PRO A 48 8.45 5.09 7.16
N LEU A 49 9.40 4.67 7.99
CA LEU A 49 9.83 3.27 8.09
C LEU A 49 8.76 2.37 8.71
N ALA A 50 8.00 2.88 9.68
CA ALA A 50 6.90 2.13 10.30
C ALA A 50 5.74 1.96 9.31
N VAL A 51 5.40 3.01 8.56
CA VAL A 51 4.41 2.95 7.48
C VAL A 51 4.86 1.96 6.41
N ASP A 52 6.10 2.04 5.93
CA ASP A 52 6.64 1.13 4.91
C ASP A 52 6.54 -0.35 5.36
N ARG A 53 6.92 -0.65 6.60
CA ARG A 53 6.78 -2.02 7.16
C ARG A 53 5.33 -2.50 7.17
N LEU A 54 4.39 -1.63 7.52
CA LEU A 54 2.96 -1.97 7.54
C LEU A 54 2.41 -2.15 6.11
N VAL A 55 2.86 -1.33 5.15
CA VAL A 55 2.52 -1.52 3.73
C VAL A 55 3.04 -2.87 3.23
N VAL A 56 4.28 -3.22 3.57
CA VAL A 56 4.86 -4.53 3.23
C VAL A 56 4.09 -5.68 3.90
N GLN A 57 3.70 -5.54 5.17
CA GLN A 57 2.86 -6.52 5.85
C GLN A 57 1.47 -6.63 5.20
N GLY A 58 0.95 -5.54 4.64
CA GLY A 58 -0.37 -5.48 4.00
C GLY A 58 -0.53 -6.48 2.84
N PHE A 59 0.56 -6.83 2.16
CA PHE A 59 0.55 -7.85 1.11
C PHE A 59 0.19 -9.27 1.62
N GLU A 60 0.44 -9.54 2.91
CA GLU A 60 0.17 -10.85 3.52
C GLU A 60 -1.04 -10.81 4.46
N ALA A 61 -1.18 -9.71 5.23
CA ALA A 61 -2.20 -9.54 6.26
C ALA A 61 -2.77 -8.11 6.24
N PRO A 62 -3.66 -7.78 5.29
CA PRO A 62 -4.09 -6.39 5.08
C PRO A 62 -4.90 -5.81 6.24
N GLN A 63 -5.75 -6.61 6.90
CA GLN A 63 -6.52 -6.14 8.06
C GLN A 63 -5.60 -5.82 9.24
N GLU A 64 -4.53 -6.60 9.44
CA GLU A 64 -3.54 -6.33 10.49
C GLU A 64 -2.73 -5.07 10.18
N ALA A 65 -2.33 -4.89 8.92
CA ALA A 65 -1.64 -3.69 8.48
C ALA A 65 -2.49 -2.42 8.67
N LEU A 66 -3.78 -2.46 8.29
CA LEU A 66 -4.71 -1.35 8.52
C LEU A 66 -4.92 -1.07 10.00
N ALA A 67 -5.03 -2.09 10.85
CA ALA A 67 -5.10 -1.92 12.30
C ALA A 67 -3.81 -1.30 12.86
N GLY A 68 -2.65 -1.75 12.39
CA GLY A 68 -1.35 -1.20 12.75
C GLY A 68 -1.20 0.28 12.34
N LEU A 69 -1.68 0.65 11.15
CA LEU A 69 -1.68 2.04 10.68
C LEU A 69 -2.60 2.93 11.55
N ARG A 70 -3.74 2.43 12.01
CA ARG A 70 -4.62 3.15 12.95
C ARG A 70 -3.96 3.33 14.32
N ALA A 71 -3.30 2.30 14.83
CA ALA A 71 -2.55 2.40 16.08
C ALA A 71 -1.39 3.40 15.96
N LEU A 72 -0.68 3.39 14.83
CA LEU A 72 0.39 4.32 14.54
C LEU A 72 -0.14 5.76 14.43
N GLN A 73 -1.30 5.97 13.79
CA GLN A 73 -1.97 7.27 13.74
C GLN A 73 -2.30 7.79 15.14
N ALA A 74 -2.84 6.95 16.02
CA ALA A 74 -3.16 7.35 17.39
C ALA A 74 -1.93 7.72 18.23
N ALA A 75 -0.78 7.11 17.95
CA ALA A 75 0.49 7.36 18.65
C ALA A 75 1.31 8.52 18.03
N THR A 76 0.95 9.00 16.84
CA THR A 76 1.74 9.97 16.09
C THR A 76 1.15 11.39 16.23
N PRO A 77 1.98 12.43 16.43
CA PRO A 77 1.50 13.81 16.41
C PRO A 77 0.79 14.15 15.09
N GLY A 78 -0.37 14.80 15.16
CA GLY A 78 -1.19 15.19 14.01
C GLY A 78 -0.64 16.38 13.23
N THR A 79 0.59 16.27 12.72
CA THR A 79 1.16 17.24 11.77
C THR A 79 0.72 16.90 10.34
N PRO A 80 0.60 17.90 9.44
CA PRO A 80 0.23 17.66 8.05
C PRO A 80 1.11 16.61 7.34
N ASP A 81 2.42 16.64 7.56
CA ASP A 81 3.34 15.65 6.96
C ASP A 81 3.13 14.23 7.52
N ASN A 82 2.87 14.09 8.81
CA ASN A 82 2.58 12.79 9.42
C ASN A 82 1.25 12.24 8.91
N THR A 83 0.23 13.09 8.83
CA THR A 83 -1.07 12.74 8.26
C THR A 83 -0.93 12.31 6.81
N ARG A 84 -0.15 13.02 5.99
CA ARG A 84 0.13 12.62 4.60
C ARG A 84 0.73 11.22 4.55
N ALA A 85 1.82 10.96 5.28
CA ALA A 85 2.50 9.67 5.26
C ALA A 85 1.57 8.51 5.66
N LEU A 86 0.73 8.71 6.69
CA LEU A 86 -0.24 7.71 7.13
C LEU A 86 -1.33 7.47 6.07
N LEU A 87 -1.87 8.53 5.46
CA LEU A 87 -2.90 8.42 4.41
C LEU A 87 -2.38 7.69 3.17
N VAL A 88 -1.12 7.92 2.78
CA VAL A 88 -0.49 7.14 1.71
C VAL A 88 -0.42 5.67 2.08
N GLY A 89 0.05 5.34 3.29
CA GLY A 89 0.08 3.96 3.78
C GLY A 89 -1.29 3.28 3.75
N PHE A 90 -2.34 3.97 4.24
CA PHE A 90 -3.72 3.47 4.21
C PHE A 90 -4.19 3.22 2.78
N GLY A 91 -3.97 4.20 1.88
CA GLY A 91 -4.40 4.11 0.49
C GLY A 91 -3.75 2.95 -0.25
N LEU A 92 -2.45 2.73 -0.06
CA LEU A 92 -1.70 1.64 -0.69
C LEU A 92 -2.17 0.26 -0.21
N VAL A 93 -2.31 0.08 1.11
CA VAL A 93 -2.79 -1.21 1.66
C VAL A 93 -4.23 -1.48 1.22
N ALA A 94 -5.10 -0.47 1.25
CA ALA A 94 -6.47 -0.60 0.80
C ALA A 94 -6.56 -0.95 -0.70
N ALA A 95 -5.75 -0.29 -1.54
CA ALA A 95 -5.75 -0.53 -2.98
C ALA A 95 -5.30 -1.97 -3.31
N ASP A 96 -4.22 -2.45 -2.69
CA ASP A 96 -3.72 -3.81 -2.88
C ASP A 96 -4.71 -4.88 -2.37
N SER A 97 -5.57 -4.50 -1.43
CA SER A 97 -6.61 -5.36 -0.85
C SER A 97 -7.96 -5.28 -1.56
N HIS A 98 -8.05 -4.56 -2.69
CA HIS A 98 -9.30 -4.31 -3.43
C HIS A 98 -10.39 -3.60 -2.60
N LEU A 99 -10.00 -2.78 -1.62
CA LEU A 99 -10.91 -1.99 -0.79
C LEU A 99 -11.16 -0.60 -1.42
N ALA A 100 -11.95 -0.59 -2.50
CA ALA A 100 -12.10 0.58 -3.37
C ALA A 100 -12.63 1.83 -2.64
N ALA A 101 -13.54 1.67 -1.67
CA ALA A 101 -14.09 2.79 -0.92
C ALA A 101 -13.01 3.45 -0.05
N GLU A 102 -12.26 2.64 0.70
CA GLU A 102 -11.18 3.07 1.58
C GLU A 102 -10.03 3.72 0.79
N THR A 103 -9.69 3.17 -0.37
CA THR A 103 -8.71 3.77 -1.28
C THR A 103 -9.18 5.15 -1.78
N ALA A 104 -10.45 5.26 -2.21
CA ALA A 104 -11.02 6.52 -2.68
C ALA A 104 -11.10 7.58 -1.57
N GLU A 105 -11.43 7.17 -0.34
CA GLU A 105 -11.42 8.02 0.84
C GLU A 105 -10.00 8.54 1.15
N ALA A 106 -8.99 7.66 1.14
CA ALA A 106 -7.60 8.05 1.35
C ALA A 106 -7.11 9.04 0.28
N ALA A 107 -7.39 8.77 -1.00
CA ALA A 107 -7.04 9.68 -2.09
C ALA A 107 -7.75 11.04 -1.99
N LYS A 108 -9.03 11.05 -1.57
CA LYS A 108 -9.75 12.31 -1.31
C LYS A 108 -9.09 13.09 -0.17
N ALA A 109 -8.79 12.43 0.95
CA ALA A 109 -8.15 13.07 2.09
C ALA A 109 -6.77 13.64 1.74
N LEU A 110 -5.99 12.97 0.89
CA LEU A 110 -4.70 13.48 0.38
C LEU A 110 -4.87 14.73 -0.50
N ARG A 111 -5.89 14.78 -1.35
CA ARG A 111 -6.23 15.99 -2.14
C ARG A 111 -6.63 17.16 -1.26
N ASP A 112 -7.48 16.91 -0.26
CA ASP A 112 -7.92 17.94 0.68
C ASP A 112 -6.71 18.48 1.47
N LEU A 113 -5.75 17.61 1.80
CA LEU A 113 -4.52 17.96 2.50
C LEU A 113 -3.52 18.74 1.62
N ALA A 114 -3.59 18.63 0.29
CA ALA A 114 -2.71 19.33 -0.64
C ALA A 114 -2.77 20.86 -0.51
N ALA A 115 -3.91 21.41 -0.07
CA ALA A 115 -4.02 22.83 0.27
C ALA A 115 -3.06 23.27 1.39
N THR A 116 -2.60 22.33 2.23
CA THR A 116 -1.76 22.59 3.40
C THR A 116 -0.30 22.19 3.18
N VAL A 117 -0.03 21.03 2.58
CA VAL A 117 1.33 20.48 2.36
C VAL A 117 1.83 20.63 0.92
N GLY A 118 1.02 21.25 0.05
CA GLY A 118 1.39 21.56 -1.32
C GLY A 118 1.29 20.37 -2.27
N PRO A 119 1.93 20.45 -3.45
CA PRO A 119 1.69 19.56 -4.59
C PRO A 119 2.13 18.10 -4.35
N ILE A 120 2.94 17.86 -3.31
CA ILE A 120 3.36 16.49 -2.96
C ILE A 120 2.15 15.63 -2.56
N ALA A 121 1.21 16.17 -1.77
CA ALA A 121 0.04 15.41 -1.36
C ALA A 121 -0.93 15.15 -2.53
N GLU A 122 -0.96 16.04 -3.52
CA GLU A 122 -1.72 15.82 -4.75
C GLU A 122 -1.10 14.70 -5.61
N ALA A 123 0.24 14.67 -5.73
CA ALA A 123 0.94 13.57 -6.38
C ALA A 123 0.69 12.22 -5.69
N ASP A 124 0.71 12.21 -4.35
CA ASP A 124 0.38 11.03 -3.55
C ASP A 124 -1.08 10.57 -3.79
N ALA A 125 -2.03 11.50 -3.86
CA ALA A 125 -3.43 11.17 -4.18
C ALA A 125 -3.58 10.56 -5.57
N HIS A 126 -2.84 11.06 -6.56
CA HIS A 126 -2.81 10.48 -7.91
C HIS A 126 -2.23 9.07 -7.93
N LEU A 127 -1.19 8.81 -7.14
CA LEU A 127 -0.60 7.49 -7.01
C LEU A 127 -1.62 6.49 -6.45
N VAL A 128 -2.30 6.84 -5.36
CA VAL A 128 -3.34 5.98 -4.74
C VAL A 128 -4.53 5.77 -5.69
N ASN A 129 -4.97 6.80 -6.42
CA ASN A 129 -6.04 6.67 -7.41
C ASN A 129 -5.65 5.78 -8.60
N ALA A 130 -4.41 5.84 -9.06
CA ALA A 130 -3.95 5.06 -10.21
C ALA A 130 -4.05 3.54 -9.95
N ASP A 131 -3.78 3.11 -8.72
CA ASP A 131 -3.92 1.71 -8.33
C ASP A 131 -5.39 1.26 -8.33
N LEU A 132 -6.32 2.14 -7.92
CA LEU A 132 -7.77 1.86 -7.98
C LEU A 132 -8.28 1.73 -9.42
N GLU A 133 -7.85 2.63 -10.32
CA GLU A 133 -8.24 2.60 -11.74
C GLU A 133 -7.72 1.34 -12.46
N PHE A 134 -6.50 0.90 -12.12
CA PHE A 134 -5.92 -0.30 -12.71
C PHE A 134 -6.66 -1.57 -12.32
N GLU A 135 -7.11 -1.70 -11.07
CA GLU A 135 -7.90 -2.85 -10.63
C GLU A 135 -9.33 -2.83 -11.21
N GLY A 136 -9.99 -1.65 -11.26
CA GLY A 136 -11.31 -1.53 -11.90
C GLY A 136 -11.34 -1.97 -13.36
N MET A 137 -10.27 -1.68 -14.12
CA MET A 137 -10.14 -2.12 -15.51
C MET A 137 -9.93 -3.63 -15.67
N LYS A 138 -9.39 -4.34 -14.67
CA LYS A 138 -9.24 -5.81 -14.75
C LYS A 138 -10.57 -6.52 -14.54
N GLU A 139 -11.37 -6.05 -13.59
CA GLU A 139 -12.69 -6.62 -13.31
C GLU A 139 -13.63 -6.43 -14.50
N GLU A 140 -13.65 -5.24 -15.10
CA GLU A 140 -14.50 -4.95 -16.25
C GLU A 140 -14.13 -5.81 -17.48
N ASN A 141 -12.83 -5.92 -17.79
CA ASN A 141 -12.37 -6.76 -18.90
C ASN A 141 -12.61 -8.26 -18.65
N GLY A 142 -12.41 -8.75 -17.43
CA GLY A 142 -12.70 -10.14 -17.07
C GLY A 142 -14.19 -10.49 -17.22
N ASN A 143 -15.08 -9.55 -16.88
CA ASN A 143 -16.52 -9.75 -17.02
C ASN A 143 -16.97 -9.77 -18.49
N VAL A 144 -16.33 -8.97 -19.35
CA VAL A 144 -16.59 -8.98 -20.80
C VAL A 144 -16.14 -10.30 -21.43
N GLU A 145 -14.96 -10.81 -21.08
CA GLU A 145 -14.46 -12.11 -21.58
C GLU A 145 -15.31 -13.28 -21.08
N ALA A 146 -15.74 -13.27 -19.81
CA ALA A 146 -16.62 -14.31 -19.26
C ALA A 146 -18.00 -14.31 -19.96
N ARG A 147 -18.58 -13.14 -20.25
CA ARG A 147 -19.83 -13.04 -21.00
C ARG A 147 -19.68 -13.52 -22.45
N ALA A 148 -18.55 -13.24 -23.09
CA ALA A 148 -18.26 -13.72 -24.44
C ALA A 148 -18.11 -15.25 -24.49
N ALA A 149 -17.55 -15.88 -23.45
CA ALA A 149 -17.37 -17.33 -23.38
C ALA A 149 -18.66 -18.12 -23.10
N VAL A 150 -19.67 -17.50 -22.46
CA VAL A 150 -20.97 -18.14 -22.20
C VAL A 150 -21.94 -18.02 -23.38
N ALA A 151 -21.70 -17.07 -24.29
CA ALA A 151 -22.56 -16.80 -25.45
C ALA A 151 -22.14 -17.56 -26.74
N GLY A 152 -21.08 -18.38 -26.71
CA GLY A 152 -20.60 -19.20 -27.82
C GLY A 152 -20.69 -20.68 -27.51
#